data_AF-A0A1H3DHI3-F1
#
_entry.id   AF-A0A1H3DHI3-F1
#
_cell.length_a   1.000
_cell.length_b   1.000
_cell.length_c   1.000
_cell.angle_alpha   90.00
_cell.angle_beta   90.00
_cell.angle_gamma   90.00
#
_symmetry.space_group_name_H-M   'P 1'
#
loop_
_entity.id
_entity.type
_entity.pdbx_description
1 polymer ?
#
loop_
_entity_poly.entity_id
_entity_poly.type
_entity_poly.pdbx_seq_one_letter_code
_entity_poly.pdbx_strand_id
1 'polypeptide(L)'
;MGVSAVLLGVGLLALWALPALRGPAVALVATTLLAVAPPSGRLPALLLCLPLAAVLLGALLERAARSLVGTRRGPARALRLVAAGAVAASVVAAGVGLATADRSDFGAAARDDLLTWAGAQLSQDGRLSVGEKTSAELLHAGADPQAVTAGADVPVPATGPSPVVLRVVSGNPSRHGAPVARFDAADGLPALTVITPRPVPPTAEELERRQVLGQALAANPETVADEQVTDRLARGDLDPRLLSLLAGIGAQSGIGLAGLPAVPAEHDWTLVRQAVIESVGGVRLDADAAQTDRVRALLRAQRPPYTPDVVRRVPGGLLVGYGYVPDPDAVLTRAGVG
;
A
#
# COMPACT_ATOMS: atom_id res chain seq x y z
N MET A 1 -7.91 1.13 -24.60
CA MET A 1 -8.55 1.49 -25.89
C MET A 1 -8.59 0.35 -26.92
N GLY A 2 -7.67 -0.63 -26.90
CA GLY A 2 -7.61 -1.68 -27.93
C GLY A 2 -8.85 -2.57 -28.07
N VAL A 3 -9.42 -3.06 -26.97
CA VAL A 3 -10.56 -4.01 -27.01
C VAL A 3 -11.81 -3.38 -27.65
N SER A 4 -12.15 -2.15 -27.27
CA SER A 4 -13.33 -1.46 -27.82
C SER A 4 -13.18 -1.18 -29.32
N ALA A 5 -11.97 -0.85 -29.80
CA ALA A 5 -11.73 -0.64 -31.23
C ALA A 5 -11.91 -1.94 -32.03
N VAL A 6 -11.48 -3.07 -31.49
CA VAL A 6 -11.64 -4.40 -32.11
C VAL A 6 -13.11 -4.80 -32.17
N LEU A 7 -13.84 -4.67 -31.05
CA LEU A 7 -15.26 -4.99 -30.99
C LEU A 7 -16.07 -4.11 -31.97
N LEU A 8 -15.74 -2.82 -32.07
CA LEU A 8 -16.32 -1.91 -33.06
C LEU A 8 -15.99 -2.33 -34.50
N GLY A 9 -14.74 -2.68 -34.78
CA GLY A 9 -14.31 -3.15 -36.09
C GLY A 9 -15.08 -4.39 -36.52
N VAL A 10 -15.16 -5.40 -35.64
CA VAL A 10 -15.91 -6.65 -35.89
C VAL A 10 -17.39 -6.34 -36.13
N GLY A 11 -18.01 -5.50 -35.29
CA GLY A 11 -19.41 -5.13 -35.43
C GLY A 11 -19.72 -4.39 -36.74
N LEU A 12 -18.91 -3.39 -37.13
CA LEU A 12 -19.09 -2.64 -38.37
C LEU A 12 -18.88 -3.53 -39.61
N LEU A 13 -17.87 -4.40 -39.59
CA LEU A 13 -17.62 -5.34 -40.68
C LEU A 13 -18.75 -6.36 -40.83
N ALA A 14 -19.27 -6.88 -39.71
CA ALA A 14 -20.41 -7.79 -39.72
C ALA A 14 -21.67 -7.10 -40.26
N LEU A 15 -21.93 -5.85 -39.89
CA LEU A 15 -23.07 -5.06 -40.39
C LEU A 15 -23.08 -4.96 -41.91
N TRP A 16 -21.89 -4.78 -42.50
CA TRP A 16 -21.71 -4.66 -43.95
C TRP A 16 -21.74 -6.02 -44.67
N ALA A 17 -21.04 -7.02 -44.13
CA ALA A 17 -20.82 -8.29 -44.82
C ALA A 17 -21.90 -9.38 -44.56
N LEU A 18 -22.66 -9.28 -43.46
CA LEU A 18 -23.56 -10.33 -42.98
C LEU A 18 -24.99 -9.79 -42.81
N PRO A 19 -25.79 -9.68 -43.89
CA PRO A 19 -27.14 -9.10 -43.83
C PRO A 19 -28.08 -9.85 -42.86
N ALA A 20 -27.92 -11.17 -42.73
CA ALA A 20 -28.69 -12.00 -41.80
C ALA A 20 -28.35 -11.76 -40.32
N LEU A 21 -27.19 -11.17 -40.03
CA LEU A 21 -26.67 -10.94 -38.67
C LEU A 21 -26.56 -9.44 -38.34
N ARG A 22 -27.33 -8.59 -39.04
CA ARG A 22 -27.32 -7.13 -38.76
C ARG A 22 -27.78 -6.80 -37.36
N GLY A 23 -28.83 -7.44 -36.85
CA GLY A 23 -29.31 -7.24 -35.47
C GLY A 23 -28.20 -7.41 -34.42
N PRO A 24 -27.53 -8.57 -34.34
CA PRO A 24 -26.43 -8.77 -33.40
C PRO A 24 -25.21 -7.87 -33.67
N ALA A 25 -24.92 -7.53 -34.93
CA ALA A 25 -23.85 -6.59 -35.27
C ALA A 25 -24.14 -5.16 -34.76
N VAL A 26 -25.37 -4.66 -34.93
CA VAL A 26 -25.83 -3.38 -34.35
C VAL A 26 -25.74 -3.43 -32.84
N ALA A 27 -26.19 -4.52 -32.21
CA ALA A 27 -26.12 -4.67 -30.76
C ALA A 27 -24.68 -4.59 -30.27
N LEU A 28 -23.72 -5.24 -30.94
CA LEU A 28 -22.30 -5.17 -30.61
C LEU A 28 -21.72 -3.75 -30.74
N VAL A 29 -22.01 -3.06 -31.86
CA VAL A 29 -21.53 -1.68 -32.08
C VAL A 29 -22.13 -0.74 -31.04
N ALA A 30 -23.45 -0.82 -30.81
CA ALA A 30 -24.16 0.03 -29.88
C ALA A 30 -23.67 -0.17 -28.44
N THR A 31 -23.55 -1.42 -27.99
CA THR A 31 -23.04 -1.74 -26.64
C THR A 31 -21.57 -1.35 -26.48
N THR A 32 -20.75 -1.49 -27.52
CA THR A 32 -19.35 -1.05 -27.47
C THR A 32 -19.22 0.48 -27.44
N LEU A 33 -20.00 1.23 -28.23
CA LEU A 33 -20.05 2.71 -28.17
C LEU A 33 -20.58 3.18 -26.81
N LEU A 34 -21.67 2.56 -26.34
CA LEU A 34 -22.23 2.78 -25.01
C LEU A 34 -21.33 2.28 -23.89
N ALA A 35 -20.22 1.58 -24.18
CA ALA A 35 -19.19 1.28 -23.20
C ALA A 35 -18.12 2.38 -23.16
N VAL A 36 -17.87 3.06 -24.28
CA VAL A 36 -16.81 4.07 -24.41
C VAL A 36 -17.19 5.44 -23.84
N ALA A 37 -18.48 5.80 -23.74
CA ALA A 37 -18.90 7.09 -23.18
C ALA A 37 -20.16 7.02 -22.29
N PRO A 38 -20.18 7.51 -21.03
CA PRO A 38 -19.07 7.89 -20.12
C PRO A 38 -18.34 6.72 -19.39
N PRO A 39 -17.08 6.90 -18.93
CA PRO A 39 -16.12 5.82 -18.66
C PRO A 39 -16.22 5.05 -17.32
N SER A 40 -17.20 5.25 -16.45
CA SER A 40 -17.20 4.62 -15.12
C SER A 40 -18.05 3.33 -15.06
N GLY A 41 -17.40 2.16 -14.96
CA GLY A 41 -18.01 0.92 -14.44
C GLY A 41 -18.45 -0.18 -15.42
N ARG A 42 -17.88 -0.27 -16.64
CA ARG A 42 -18.49 -1.03 -17.76
C ARG A 42 -17.80 -2.34 -18.19
N LEU A 43 -16.91 -2.88 -17.37
CA LEU A 43 -16.33 -4.22 -17.56
C LEU A 43 -17.39 -5.30 -17.85
N PRO A 44 -18.54 -5.36 -17.15
CA PRO A 44 -19.57 -6.38 -17.42
C PRO A 44 -20.17 -6.29 -18.83
N ALA A 45 -20.37 -5.06 -19.34
CA ALA A 45 -20.93 -4.85 -20.67
C ALA A 45 -19.96 -5.31 -21.77
N LEU A 46 -18.66 -5.06 -21.60
CA LEU A 46 -17.63 -5.55 -22.52
C LEU A 46 -17.47 -7.07 -22.45
N LEU A 47 -17.60 -7.67 -21.26
CA LEU A 47 -17.60 -9.12 -21.08
C LEU A 47 -18.79 -9.79 -21.80
N LEU A 48 -19.97 -9.17 -21.76
CA LEU A 48 -21.15 -9.61 -22.53
C LEU A 48 -20.96 -9.50 -24.05
N CYS A 49 -20.13 -8.56 -24.52
CA CYS A 49 -19.85 -8.36 -25.95
C CYS A 49 -18.91 -9.41 -26.54
N LEU A 50 -18.06 -10.05 -25.72
CA LEU A 50 -17.08 -11.04 -26.18
C LEU A 50 -17.69 -12.25 -26.91
N PRO A 51 -18.69 -12.98 -26.37
CA PRO A 51 -19.28 -14.12 -27.07
C PRO A 51 -19.96 -13.68 -28.38
N LEU A 52 -20.60 -12.51 -28.37
CA LEU A 52 -21.24 -11.95 -29.55
C LEU A 52 -20.23 -11.63 -30.66
N ALA A 53 -19.11 -11.00 -30.29
CA ALA A 53 -18.01 -10.72 -31.21
C ALA A 53 -17.37 -11.99 -31.75
N ALA A 54 -17.21 -13.03 -30.93
CA ALA A 54 -16.66 -14.32 -31.36
C ALA A 54 -17.54 -14.98 -32.44
N VAL A 55 -18.86 -14.99 -32.27
CA VAL A 55 -19.81 -15.53 -33.25
C VAL A 55 -19.76 -14.75 -34.57
N LEU A 56 -19.76 -13.41 -34.49
CA LEU A 56 -19.69 -12.56 -35.68
C LEU A 56 -18.37 -12.73 -36.42
N LEU A 57 -17.25 -12.83 -35.68
CA LEU A 57 -15.94 -13.09 -36.26
C LEU A 57 -15.89 -14.46 -36.96
N GLY A 58 -16.46 -15.51 -36.35
CA GLY A 58 -16.58 -16.83 -36.97
C GLY A 58 -17.36 -16.80 -38.29
N ALA A 59 -18.51 -16.11 -38.31
CA ALA A 59 -19.32 -15.96 -39.52
C ALA A 59 -18.60 -15.16 -40.63
N LEU A 60 -17.83 -14.13 -40.25
CA LEU A 60 -16.98 -13.37 -41.17
C LEU A 60 -15.88 -14.25 -41.78
N LEU A 61 -15.20 -15.06 -40.97
CA LEU A 61 -14.16 -15.99 -41.41
C LEU A 61 -14.71 -17.06 -42.34
N GLU A 62 -15.86 -17.64 -42.03
CA GLU A 62 -16.49 -18.67 -42.87
C GLU A 62 -16.92 -18.12 -44.24
N ARG A 63 -17.46 -16.89 -44.27
CA ARG A 63 -17.80 -16.19 -45.52
C ARG A 63 -16.56 -15.89 -46.35
N ALA A 64 -15.47 -15.46 -45.71
CA ALA A 64 -14.20 -15.23 -46.37
C ALA A 64 -13.64 -16.53 -46.98
N ALA A 65 -13.63 -17.63 -46.23
CA ALA A 65 -13.19 -18.94 -46.70
C ALA A 65 -13.98 -19.41 -47.94
N ARG A 66 -15.31 -19.31 -47.92
CA ARG A 66 -16.17 -19.65 -49.06
C ARG A 66 -15.88 -18.80 -50.29
N SER A 67 -15.59 -17.51 -50.10
CA SER A 67 -15.26 -16.62 -51.22
C SER A 67 -13.92 -16.95 -51.91
N LEU A 68 -12.98 -17.53 -51.17
CA LEU A 68 -11.66 -17.92 -51.68
C LEU A 68 -11.70 -19.19 -52.53
N VAL A 69 -12.62 -20.12 -52.21
CA VAL A 69 -12.78 -21.39 -52.93
C VAL A 69 -13.54 -21.22 -54.25
N GLY A 70 -14.35 -20.16 -54.42
CA GLY A 70 -15.32 -20.06 -55.51
C GLY A 70 -15.02 -19.18 -56.74
N THR A 71 -13.90 -18.46 -56.88
CA THR A 71 -13.80 -17.42 -57.95
C THR A 71 -12.48 -17.30 -58.74
N ARG A 72 -12.65 -17.14 -60.07
CA ARG A 72 -11.67 -16.75 -61.11
C ARG A 72 -11.09 -15.34 -60.87
N ARG A 73 -9.86 -15.11 -61.34
CA ARG A 73 -9.00 -13.93 -61.13
C ARG A 73 -9.65 -12.61 -61.62
N GLY A 74 -9.88 -11.66 -60.72
CA GLY A 74 -10.31 -10.29 -61.03
C GLY A 74 -9.86 -9.27 -59.95
N PRO A 75 -9.77 -7.96 -60.29
CA PRO A 75 -9.16 -6.93 -59.43
C PRO A 75 -9.91 -6.68 -58.11
N ALA A 76 -11.19 -7.02 -58.03
CA ALA A 76 -11.98 -6.98 -56.79
C ALA A 76 -11.47 -7.97 -55.71
N ARG A 77 -10.65 -8.96 -56.06
CA ARG A 77 -10.04 -9.92 -55.13
C ARG A 77 -8.91 -9.29 -54.31
N ALA A 78 -8.13 -8.37 -54.91
CA ALA A 78 -7.03 -7.70 -54.23
C ALA A 78 -7.55 -6.83 -53.07
N LEU A 79 -8.61 -6.06 -53.31
CA LEU A 79 -9.21 -5.21 -52.29
C LEU A 79 -9.78 -6.02 -51.10
N ARG A 80 -10.42 -7.16 -51.38
CA ARG A 80 -10.97 -8.06 -50.35
C ARG A 80 -9.90 -8.76 -49.52
N LEU A 81 -8.78 -9.14 -50.15
CA LEU A 81 -7.64 -9.75 -49.45
C LEU A 81 -6.92 -8.74 -48.54
N VAL A 82 -6.75 -7.49 -48.98
CA VAL A 82 -6.18 -6.42 -48.15
C VAL A 82 -7.08 -6.12 -46.95
N ALA A 83 -8.40 -6.03 -47.17
CA ALA A 83 -9.35 -5.84 -46.07
C ALA A 83 -9.32 -7.00 -45.06
N ALA A 84 -9.31 -8.25 -45.52
CA ALA A 84 -9.20 -9.42 -44.64
C ALA A 84 -7.86 -9.47 -43.87
N GLY A 85 -6.76 -9.13 -44.55
CA GLY A 85 -5.43 -9.04 -43.94
C GLY A 85 -5.35 -7.95 -42.88
N ALA A 86 -5.93 -6.78 -43.12
CA ALA A 86 -5.99 -5.70 -42.13
C ALA A 86 -6.77 -6.11 -40.87
N VAL A 87 -7.87 -6.85 -41.03
CA VAL A 87 -8.67 -7.36 -39.90
C VAL A 87 -7.90 -8.40 -39.11
N ALA A 88 -7.29 -9.37 -39.79
CA ALA A 88 -6.46 -10.38 -39.14
C ALA A 88 -5.28 -9.74 -38.39
N ALA A 89 -4.60 -8.77 -39.00
CA ALA A 89 -3.52 -8.01 -38.36
C ALA A 89 -4.01 -7.23 -37.13
N SER A 90 -5.23 -6.65 -37.19
CA SER A 90 -5.83 -5.91 -36.08
C SER A 90 -6.20 -6.83 -34.91
N VAL A 91 -6.70 -8.05 -35.20
CA VAL A 91 -7.01 -9.06 -34.19
C VAL A 91 -5.73 -9.59 -33.54
N VAL A 92 -4.68 -9.86 -34.32
CA VAL A 92 -3.38 -10.30 -33.79
C VAL A 92 -2.74 -9.20 -32.95
N ALA A 93 -2.74 -7.95 -33.44
CA ALA A 93 -2.20 -6.80 -32.69
C ALA A 93 -2.97 -6.59 -31.38
N ALA A 94 -4.29 -6.77 -31.37
CA ALA A 94 -5.08 -6.70 -30.14
C ALA A 94 -4.83 -7.88 -29.19
N GLY A 95 -4.69 -9.10 -29.72
CA GLY A 95 -4.36 -10.28 -28.93
C GLY A 95 -2.99 -10.16 -28.27
N VAL A 96 -1.99 -9.68 -29.00
CA VAL A 96 -0.66 -9.36 -28.47
C VAL A 96 -0.78 -8.24 -27.44
N GLY A 97 -1.48 -7.15 -27.75
CA GLY A 97 -1.68 -6.05 -26.81
C GLY A 97 -2.39 -6.44 -25.51
N LEU A 98 -3.29 -7.43 -25.53
CA LEU A 98 -3.90 -8.00 -24.33
C LEU A 98 -2.96 -8.94 -23.57
N ALA A 99 -2.15 -9.72 -24.29
CA ALA A 99 -1.19 -10.64 -23.71
C ALA A 99 -0.01 -9.91 -23.06
N THR A 100 0.35 -8.74 -23.57
CA THR A 100 1.43 -7.88 -23.07
C THR A 100 0.94 -6.71 -22.23
N ALA A 101 -0.37 -6.52 -22.06
CA ALA A 101 -0.87 -5.49 -21.15
C ALA A 101 -0.53 -5.90 -19.72
N ASP A 102 0.04 -4.96 -18.97
CA ASP A 102 0.22 -5.12 -17.54
C ASP A 102 -1.15 -5.44 -16.92
N ARG A 103 -1.23 -6.58 -16.24
CA ARG A 103 -2.44 -6.96 -15.54
C ARG A 103 -2.58 -6.05 -14.34
N SER A 104 -3.62 -5.23 -14.36
CA SER A 104 -4.00 -4.49 -13.16
C SER A 104 -4.27 -5.48 -12.03
N ASP A 105 -3.62 -5.24 -10.90
CA ASP A 105 -3.86 -5.99 -9.66
C ASP A 105 -5.09 -5.45 -8.91
N PHE A 106 -5.71 -4.39 -9.45
CA PHE A 106 -6.81 -3.66 -8.84
C PHE A 106 -6.51 -3.23 -7.39
N GLY A 107 -5.26 -2.83 -7.12
CA GLY A 107 -4.81 -2.39 -5.81
C GLY A 107 -4.69 -3.52 -4.79
N ALA A 108 -4.49 -4.77 -5.23
CA ALA A 108 -4.27 -5.90 -4.35
C ALA A 108 -2.97 -5.76 -3.56
N ALA A 109 -1.89 -5.30 -4.21
CA ALA A 109 -0.61 -5.04 -3.55
C ALA A 109 -0.75 -4.00 -2.43
N ALA A 110 -1.40 -2.85 -2.70
CA ALA A 110 -1.59 -1.81 -1.69
C ALA A 110 -2.40 -2.29 -0.47
N ARG A 111 -3.34 -3.22 -0.67
CA ARG A 111 -4.11 -3.84 0.42
C ARG A 111 -3.25 -4.84 1.21
N ASP A 112 -2.46 -5.65 0.53
CA ASP A 112 -1.52 -6.58 1.18
C ASP A 112 -0.44 -5.85 1.99
N ASP A 113 0.12 -4.78 1.42
CA ASP A 113 1.08 -3.91 2.10
C ASP A 113 0.46 -3.23 3.34
N LEU A 114 -0.79 -2.76 3.24
CA LEU A 114 -1.52 -2.20 4.37
C LEU A 114 -1.73 -3.22 5.48
N LEU A 115 -2.13 -4.46 5.15
CA LEU A 115 -2.36 -5.52 6.14
C LEU A 115 -1.04 -5.97 6.79
N THR A 116 0.02 -6.07 5.99
CA THR A 116 1.37 -6.36 6.47
C THR A 116 1.85 -5.26 7.43
N TRP A 117 1.68 -4.00 7.06
CA TRP A 117 2.00 -2.86 7.91
C TRP A 117 1.17 -2.87 9.20
N ALA A 118 -0.15 -3.10 9.11
CA ALA A 118 -1.03 -3.11 10.26
C ALA A 118 -0.67 -4.21 11.26
N GLY A 119 -0.39 -5.43 10.77
CA GLY A 119 0.07 -6.54 11.61
C GLY A 119 1.44 -6.31 12.26
N ALA A 120 2.29 -5.48 11.65
CA ALA A 120 3.61 -5.15 12.18
C ALA A 120 3.61 -3.92 13.11
N GLN A 121 2.70 -2.97 12.91
CA GLN A 121 2.73 -1.67 13.57
C GLN A 121 1.64 -1.47 14.63
N LEU A 122 0.54 -2.23 14.58
CA LEU A 122 -0.51 -2.13 15.58
C LEU A 122 -0.33 -3.16 16.69
N SER A 123 -0.77 -2.82 17.89
CA SER A 123 -0.91 -3.80 18.97
C SER A 123 -1.98 -4.84 18.63
N GLN A 124 -2.02 -5.96 19.35
CA GLN A 124 -3.02 -7.02 19.14
C GLN A 124 -4.47 -6.53 19.25
N ASP A 125 -4.70 -5.50 20.05
CA ASP A 125 -6.03 -4.86 20.21
C ASP A 125 -6.25 -3.70 19.23
N GLY A 126 -5.25 -3.33 18.43
CA GLY A 126 -5.33 -2.26 17.46
C GLY A 126 -6.28 -2.60 16.31
N ARG A 127 -7.03 -1.60 15.83
CA ARG A 127 -8.06 -1.77 14.82
C ARG A 127 -7.97 -0.72 13.73
N LEU A 128 -8.36 -1.12 12.52
CA LEU A 128 -8.57 -0.26 11.37
C LEU A 128 -10.07 0.00 11.18
N SER A 129 -10.48 1.26 11.24
CA SER A 129 -11.81 1.74 10.86
C SER A 129 -11.78 2.12 9.38
N VAL A 130 -12.61 1.46 8.57
CA VAL A 130 -12.61 1.65 7.11
C VAL A 130 -14.04 1.79 6.58
N GLY A 131 -14.20 2.37 5.40
CA GLY A 131 -15.50 2.41 4.72
C GLY A 131 -15.99 1.00 4.34
N GLU A 132 -17.30 0.78 4.23
CA GLU A 132 -17.89 -0.56 4.00
C GLU A 132 -17.28 -1.30 2.80
N LYS A 133 -17.13 -0.61 1.67
CA LYS A 133 -16.52 -1.18 0.46
C LYS A 133 -15.08 -1.64 0.73
N THR A 134 -14.26 -0.77 1.33
CA THR A 134 -12.85 -1.09 1.66
C THR A 134 -12.76 -2.19 2.71
N SER A 135 -13.71 -2.27 3.64
CA SER A 135 -13.79 -3.38 4.60
C SER A 135 -13.96 -4.71 3.87
N ALA A 136 -14.92 -4.81 2.95
CA ALA A 136 -15.12 -6.01 2.16
C ALA A 136 -13.89 -6.38 1.32
N GLU A 137 -13.20 -5.39 0.75
CA GLU A 137 -11.97 -5.59 -0.03
C GLU A 137 -10.79 -6.08 0.82
N LEU A 138 -10.66 -5.58 2.07
CA LEU A 138 -9.63 -6.01 3.02
C LEU A 138 -9.93 -7.40 3.59
N LEU A 139 -11.18 -7.68 3.95
CA LEU A 139 -11.60 -9.02 4.38
C LEU A 139 -11.39 -10.06 3.27
N HIS A 140 -11.68 -9.70 2.02
CA HIS A 140 -11.37 -10.55 0.87
C HIS A 140 -9.86 -10.75 0.67
N ALA A 141 -9.04 -9.75 1.00
CA ALA A 141 -7.58 -9.85 0.98
C ALA A 141 -7.00 -10.63 2.17
N GLY A 142 -7.83 -11.14 3.09
CA GLY A 142 -7.39 -11.96 4.22
C GLY A 142 -7.22 -11.20 5.54
N ALA A 143 -7.75 -9.98 5.65
CA ALA A 143 -7.74 -9.25 6.91
C ALA A 143 -8.53 -10.00 8.01
N ASP A 144 -8.03 -9.95 9.24
CA ASP A 144 -8.76 -10.45 10.41
C ASP A 144 -10.04 -9.60 10.63
N PRO A 145 -11.25 -10.22 10.66
CA PRO A 145 -12.49 -9.53 10.96
C PRO A 145 -12.51 -8.75 12.29
N GLN A 146 -11.65 -9.10 13.26
CA GLN A 146 -11.53 -8.37 14.51
C GLN A 146 -10.65 -7.11 14.40
N ALA A 147 -9.68 -7.14 13.48
CA ALA A 147 -8.76 -6.04 13.22
C ALA A 147 -9.35 -4.98 12.28
N VAL A 148 -10.37 -5.30 11.49
CA VAL A 148 -11.03 -4.37 10.56
C VAL A 148 -12.49 -4.14 10.94
N THR A 149 -12.83 -2.91 11.28
CA THR A 149 -14.20 -2.49 11.57
C THR A 149 -14.76 -1.66 10.42
N ALA A 150 -15.90 -2.08 9.87
CA ALA A 150 -16.65 -1.29 8.90
C ALA A 150 -17.36 -0.12 9.61
N GLY A 151 -17.25 1.08 9.03
CA GLY A 151 -17.95 2.27 9.51
C GLY A 151 -17.01 3.41 9.85
N ALA A 152 -17.47 4.64 9.60
CA ALA A 152 -16.69 5.86 9.83
C ALA A 152 -16.48 6.15 11.32
N ASP A 153 -17.44 5.81 12.17
CA ASP A 153 -17.44 6.17 13.59
C ASP A 153 -17.41 4.92 14.46
N VAL A 154 -16.20 4.39 14.68
CA VAL A 154 -16.00 3.45 15.78
C VAL A 154 -16.03 4.26 17.08
N PRO A 155 -16.96 3.97 18.01
CA PRO A 155 -16.98 4.66 19.29
C PRO A 155 -15.66 4.41 20.02
N VAL A 156 -14.90 5.47 20.28
CA VAL A 156 -13.75 5.40 21.18
C VAL A 156 -14.33 5.18 22.59
N PRO A 157 -14.01 4.08 23.28
CA PRO A 157 -14.55 3.83 24.61
C PRO A 157 -14.17 4.98 25.54
N ALA A 158 -15.15 5.47 26.30
CA ALA A 158 -14.98 6.65 27.15
C ALA A 158 -14.06 6.41 28.37
N THR A 159 -13.76 5.15 28.71
CA THR A 159 -12.93 4.77 29.86
C THR A 159 -12.11 3.51 29.58
N GLY A 160 -10.85 3.51 30.04
CA GLY A 160 -9.88 2.42 29.83
C GLY A 160 -8.80 2.74 28.79
N PRO A 161 -7.70 1.96 28.72
CA PRO A 161 -6.75 2.05 27.61
C PRO A 161 -7.51 1.72 26.33
N SER A 162 -7.85 2.75 25.57
CA SER A 162 -8.61 2.58 24.35
C SER A 162 -7.74 1.84 23.34
N PRO A 163 -8.28 0.80 22.67
CA PRO A 163 -7.57 0.18 21.57
C PRO A 163 -7.19 1.25 20.54
N VAL A 164 -6.01 1.13 19.95
CA VAL A 164 -5.56 2.07 18.93
C VAL A 164 -6.46 1.88 17.72
N VAL A 165 -7.35 2.85 17.46
CA VAL A 165 -8.22 2.85 16.28
C VAL A 165 -7.68 3.85 15.27
N LEU A 166 -7.14 3.33 14.17
CA LEU A 166 -6.74 4.14 13.02
C LEU A 166 -7.82 4.10 11.95
N ARG A 167 -7.96 5.18 11.18
CA ARG A 167 -8.92 5.21 10.07
C ARG A 167 -8.16 5.03 8.74
N VAL A 168 -8.68 4.20 7.84
CA VAL A 168 -8.16 4.08 6.48
C VAL A 168 -9.08 4.82 5.53
N VAL A 169 -8.52 5.74 4.75
CA VAL A 169 -9.23 6.50 3.73
C VAL A 169 -8.59 6.27 2.37
N SER A 170 -9.41 6.34 1.32
CA SER A 170 -8.94 6.24 -0.06
C SER A 170 -8.62 7.62 -0.62
N GLY A 171 -7.44 7.76 -1.22
CA GLY A 171 -6.91 9.02 -1.73
C GLY A 171 -6.25 9.87 -0.65
N ASN A 172 -6.27 11.18 -0.84
CA ASN A 172 -5.69 12.12 0.10
C ASN A 172 -6.58 12.27 1.34
N PRO A 173 -5.99 12.34 2.54
CA PRO A 173 -6.76 12.50 3.76
C PRO A 173 -7.53 13.83 3.74
N SER A 174 -8.78 13.80 4.20
CA SER A 174 -9.53 15.02 4.47
C SER A 174 -8.90 15.79 5.65
N ARG A 175 -9.36 17.02 5.93
CA ARG A 175 -8.83 17.85 7.03
C ARG A 175 -8.97 17.25 8.44
N HIS A 176 -9.58 16.08 8.59
CA HIS A 176 -9.96 15.47 9.87
C HIS A 176 -9.10 14.25 10.20
N GLY A 177 -7.81 14.49 10.45
CA GLY A 177 -6.86 13.49 10.95
C GLY A 177 -5.43 13.77 10.50
N ALA A 178 -4.46 13.22 11.23
CA ALA A 178 -3.06 13.27 10.80
C ALA A 178 -2.71 11.98 10.05
N PRO A 179 -2.19 12.05 8.82
CA PRO A 179 -1.72 10.89 8.09
C PRO A 179 -0.51 10.23 8.79
N VAL A 180 -0.61 8.91 8.93
CA VAL A 180 0.39 8.04 9.54
C VAL A 180 1.15 7.29 8.45
N ALA A 181 0.41 6.57 7.59
CA ALA A 181 1.00 5.75 6.53
C ALA A 181 0.23 5.89 5.20
N ARG A 182 0.91 5.63 4.08
CA ARG A 182 0.34 5.67 2.73
C ARG A 182 0.80 4.49 1.89
N PHE A 183 -0.16 3.84 1.25
CA PHE A 183 0.04 2.68 0.37
C PHE A 183 -0.45 3.05 -1.03
N ASP A 184 0.48 3.33 -1.93
CA ASP A 184 0.15 3.70 -3.30
C ASP A 184 -0.38 2.47 -4.06
N ALA A 185 -1.50 2.67 -4.76
CA ALA A 185 -2.07 1.66 -5.63
C ALA A 185 -1.61 1.89 -7.08
N ALA A 186 -1.45 0.80 -7.83
CA ALA A 186 -1.16 0.86 -9.25
C ALA A 186 -2.35 1.40 -10.06
N ASP A 187 -2.12 1.65 -11.36
CA ASP A 187 -3.17 1.86 -12.37
C ASP A 187 -4.10 3.06 -12.14
N GLY A 188 -3.60 4.11 -11.48
CA GLY A 188 -4.37 5.32 -11.20
C GLY A 188 -5.48 5.11 -10.16
N LEU A 189 -5.45 3.99 -9.44
CA LEU A 189 -6.30 3.80 -8.27
C LEU A 189 -5.86 4.74 -7.14
N PRO A 190 -6.81 5.25 -6.35
CA PRO A 190 -6.48 6.08 -5.19
C PRO A 190 -5.70 5.26 -4.15
N ALA A 191 -4.61 5.84 -3.65
CA ALA A 191 -3.82 5.26 -2.56
C ALA A 191 -4.66 5.02 -1.31
N LEU A 192 -4.27 4.05 -0.49
CA LEU A 192 -4.84 3.87 0.85
C LEU A 192 -4.00 4.68 1.84
N THR A 193 -4.62 5.61 2.55
CA THR A 193 -3.96 6.42 3.57
C THR A 193 -4.51 6.04 4.94
N VAL A 194 -3.62 5.67 5.86
CA VAL A 194 -3.93 5.45 7.27
C VAL A 194 -3.78 6.78 8.00
N ILE A 195 -4.81 7.19 8.74
CA ILE A 195 -4.83 8.41 9.52
C ILE A 195 -5.12 8.11 10.99
N THR A 196 -4.53 8.91 11.89
CA THR A 196 -5.02 9.02 13.25
C THR A 196 -6.19 10.01 13.28
N PRO A 197 -7.39 9.59 13.69
CA PRO A 197 -8.58 10.46 13.65
C PRO A 197 -8.50 11.59 14.68
N ARG A 198 -7.76 11.39 15.77
CA ARG A 198 -7.57 12.36 16.85
C ARG A 198 -6.09 12.39 17.23
N PRO A 199 -5.23 13.02 16.41
CA PRO A 199 -3.84 13.20 16.79
C PRO A 199 -3.77 14.02 18.08
N VAL A 200 -2.99 13.57 19.05
CA VAL A 200 -2.64 14.36 20.23
C VAL A 200 -1.28 14.99 19.95
N PRO A 201 -1.21 16.30 19.64
CA PRO A 201 0.08 16.95 19.47
C PRO A 201 0.80 17.01 20.83
N PRO A 202 2.14 16.94 20.86
CA PRO A 202 2.89 17.14 22.09
C PRO A 202 2.62 18.54 22.66
N THR A 203 2.58 18.63 23.98
CA THR A 203 2.69 19.91 24.67
C THR A 203 4.09 20.51 24.49
N ALA A 204 4.24 21.81 24.71
CA ALA A 204 5.55 22.48 24.64
C ALA A 204 6.56 21.86 25.62
N GLU A 205 6.11 21.52 26.84
CA GLU A 205 6.95 20.86 27.84
C GLU A 205 7.37 19.45 27.43
N GLU A 206 6.49 18.65 26.83
CA GLU A 206 6.83 17.31 26.35
C GLU A 206 7.86 17.37 25.21
N LEU A 207 7.68 18.31 24.28
CA LEU A 207 8.65 18.53 23.20
C LEU A 207 10.00 19.01 23.75
N GLU A 208 10.00 19.94 24.71
CA GLU A 208 11.23 20.40 25.37
C GLU A 208 11.94 19.24 26.09
N ARG A 209 11.21 18.40 26.84
CA ARG A 209 11.79 17.21 27.50
C ARG A 209 12.41 16.25 26.50
N ARG A 210 11.77 16.02 25.35
CA ARG A 210 12.36 15.20 24.27
C ARG A 210 13.65 15.81 23.75
N GLN A 211 13.66 17.11 23.47
CA GLN A 211 14.85 17.81 22.97
C GLN A 211 15.99 17.75 23.98
N VAL A 212 15.71 18.02 25.26
CA VAL A 212 16.71 17.94 26.34
C VAL A 212 17.29 16.53 26.45
N LEU A 213 16.45 15.49 26.44
CA LEU A 213 16.90 14.11 26.56
C LEU A 213 17.71 13.68 25.31
N GLY A 214 17.27 14.06 24.12
CA GLY A 214 17.97 13.80 22.87
C GLY A 214 19.32 14.51 22.78
N GLN A 215 19.38 15.78 23.19
CA GLN A 215 20.63 16.54 23.28
C GLN A 215 21.59 15.94 24.32
N ALA A 216 21.09 15.51 25.47
CA ALA A 216 21.91 14.85 26.49
C ALA A 216 22.49 13.52 25.98
N LEU A 217 21.71 12.73 25.25
CA LEU A 217 22.19 11.51 24.61
C LEU A 217 23.23 11.81 23.53
N ALA A 218 22.98 12.79 22.66
CA ALA A 218 23.91 13.22 21.63
C ALA A 218 25.23 13.80 22.18
N ALA A 219 25.18 14.49 23.33
CA ALA A 219 26.35 15.08 23.97
C ALA A 219 27.16 14.07 24.80
N ASN A 220 26.66 12.86 24.99
CA ASN A 220 27.40 11.83 25.72
C ASN A 220 28.60 11.34 24.87
N PRO A 221 29.85 11.45 25.36
CA PRO A 221 31.03 11.06 24.61
C PRO A 221 31.10 9.55 24.28
N GLU A 222 30.35 8.72 25.00
CA GLU A 222 30.23 7.28 24.73
C GLU A 222 29.09 6.95 23.75
N THR A 223 28.37 7.97 23.26
CA THR A 223 27.37 7.81 22.21
C THR A 223 28.03 8.03 20.85
N VAL A 224 28.03 6.98 20.02
CA VAL A 224 28.57 7.02 18.66
C VAL A 224 27.39 7.03 17.69
N ALA A 225 27.24 8.11 16.93
CA ALA A 225 26.20 8.28 15.93
C ALA A 225 26.73 9.17 14.79
N ASP A 226 26.15 9.03 13.60
CA ASP A 226 26.42 9.97 12.52
C ASP A 226 25.72 11.33 12.75
N GLU A 227 26.01 12.30 11.90
CA GLU A 227 25.45 13.66 11.97
C GLU A 227 23.92 13.65 11.83
N GLN A 228 23.38 12.81 10.93
CA GLN A 228 21.93 12.74 10.69
C GLN A 228 21.17 12.19 11.90
N VAL A 229 21.69 11.15 12.56
CA VAL A 229 21.13 10.59 13.78
C VAL A 229 21.23 11.60 14.92
N THR A 230 22.37 12.26 15.05
CA THR A 230 22.62 13.31 16.06
C THR A 230 21.63 14.47 15.92
N ASP A 231 21.40 14.95 14.70
CA ASP A 231 20.43 16.02 14.41
C ASP A 231 18.99 15.62 14.75
N ARG A 232 18.60 14.37 14.46
CA ARG A 232 17.27 13.86 14.82
C ARG A 232 17.08 13.73 16.32
N LEU A 233 18.10 13.28 17.05
CA LEU A 233 18.11 13.26 18.51
C LEU A 233 17.94 14.67 19.07
N ALA A 234 18.75 15.63 18.60
CA ALA A 234 18.73 17.00 19.09
C ALA A 234 17.38 17.71 18.86
N ARG A 235 16.68 17.40 17.75
CA ARG A 235 15.34 17.94 17.44
C ARG A 235 14.21 17.27 18.24
N GLY A 236 14.47 16.13 18.88
CA GLY A 236 13.47 15.37 19.62
C GLY A 236 12.50 14.61 18.71
N ASP A 237 12.90 14.24 17.50
CA ASP A 237 12.03 13.61 16.48
C ASP A 237 11.74 12.12 16.75
N LEU A 238 12.21 11.56 17.86
CA LEU A 238 12.04 10.15 18.21
C LEU A 238 10.80 9.93 19.07
N ASP A 239 10.23 8.73 18.98
CA ASP A 239 9.25 8.25 19.94
C ASP A 239 9.84 8.35 21.36
N PRO A 240 9.17 9.02 22.31
CA PRO A 240 9.62 9.15 23.69
C PRO A 240 10.01 7.83 24.36
N ARG A 241 9.31 6.72 24.07
CA ARG A 241 9.63 5.40 24.65
C ARG A 241 10.98 4.90 24.14
N LEU A 242 11.22 5.05 22.84
CA LEU A 242 12.50 4.73 22.22
C LEU A 242 13.60 5.63 22.76
N LEU A 243 13.35 6.95 22.83
CA LEU A 243 14.33 7.90 23.33
C LEU A 243 14.73 7.62 24.79
N SER A 244 13.76 7.35 25.67
CA SER A 244 14.03 6.98 27.06
C SER A 244 14.81 5.67 27.18
N LEU A 245 14.50 4.68 26.34
CA LEU A 245 15.23 3.42 26.31
C LEU A 245 16.69 3.63 25.90
N LEU A 246 16.92 4.35 24.80
CA LEU A 246 18.26 4.63 24.29
C LEU A 246 19.06 5.45 25.29
N ALA A 247 18.45 6.46 25.92
CA ALA A 247 19.08 7.25 26.98
C ALA A 247 19.45 6.39 28.20
N GLY A 248 18.56 5.47 28.61
CA GLY A 248 18.83 4.54 29.71
C GLY A 248 20.02 3.61 29.44
N ILE A 249 20.12 3.06 28.22
CA ILE A 249 21.26 2.23 27.81
C ILE A 249 22.54 3.07 27.70
N GLY A 250 22.46 4.21 27.00
CA GLY A 250 23.60 5.11 26.78
C GLY A 250 24.19 5.68 28.06
N ALA A 251 23.35 5.96 29.07
CA ALA A 251 23.81 6.43 30.37
C ALA A 251 24.53 5.36 31.21
N GLN A 252 24.22 4.08 31.01
CA GLN A 252 24.80 2.98 31.79
C GLN A 252 26.05 2.37 31.16
N SER A 253 26.15 2.40 29.83
CA SER A 253 27.19 1.65 29.11
C SER A 253 27.67 2.33 27.82
N GLY A 254 27.17 3.51 27.46
CA GLY A 254 27.39 4.04 26.12
C GLY A 254 26.65 3.25 25.03
N ILE A 255 26.44 3.88 23.88
CA ILE A 255 25.64 3.28 22.79
C ILE A 255 26.13 3.74 21.41
N GLY A 256 26.31 2.80 20.49
CA GLY A 256 26.49 3.09 19.07
C GLY A 256 25.17 2.95 18.33
N LEU A 257 24.80 3.95 17.55
CA LEU A 257 23.62 3.96 16.69
C LEU A 257 24.05 3.93 15.22
N ALA A 258 23.74 2.83 14.52
CA ALA A 258 24.00 2.71 13.09
C ALA A 258 23.00 3.48 12.23
N GLY A 259 21.82 3.80 12.78
CA GLY A 259 20.81 4.54 12.05
C GLY A 259 19.43 4.53 12.70
N LEU A 260 18.57 5.37 12.14
CA LEU A 260 17.18 5.58 12.54
C LEU A 260 16.24 5.27 11.36
N PRO A 261 16.09 3.98 10.98
CA PRO A 261 15.33 3.61 9.81
C PRO A 261 13.87 4.04 9.95
N ALA A 262 13.29 4.56 8.87
CA ALA A 262 11.85 4.81 8.79
C ALA A 262 11.09 3.49 8.72
N VAL A 263 9.88 3.48 9.27
CA VAL A 263 8.94 2.38 9.04
C VAL A 263 8.43 2.53 7.59
N PRO A 264 8.49 1.48 6.76
CA PRO A 264 7.98 1.55 5.40
C PRO A 264 6.53 2.06 5.36
N ALA A 265 6.23 2.85 4.32
CA ALA A 265 4.94 3.52 4.10
C ALA A 265 4.57 4.64 5.09
N GLU A 266 5.31 4.87 6.17
CA GLU A 266 5.04 6.00 7.07
C GLU A 266 5.44 7.35 6.45
N HIS A 267 4.70 8.40 6.82
CA HIS A 267 5.01 9.76 6.37
C HIS A 267 6.21 10.34 7.12
N ASP A 268 6.95 11.24 6.47
CA ASP A 268 8.19 11.82 6.99
C ASP A 268 8.03 12.65 8.28
N TRP A 269 6.83 13.12 8.60
CA TRP A 269 6.54 13.86 9.85
C TRP A 269 6.14 12.96 11.02
N THR A 270 6.06 11.64 10.82
CA THR A 270 5.86 10.71 11.93
C THR A 270 7.12 10.64 12.77
N LEU A 271 6.96 10.46 14.10
CA LEU A 271 8.12 10.26 14.96
C LEU A 271 8.90 9.04 14.53
N VAL A 272 10.21 9.08 14.65
CA VAL A 272 11.07 7.91 14.45
C VAL A 272 10.82 6.91 15.57
N ARG A 273 10.32 5.73 15.21
CA ARG A 273 9.96 4.67 16.18
C ARG A 273 10.89 3.47 16.15
N GLN A 274 11.97 3.53 15.36
CA GLN A 274 12.95 2.45 15.21
C GLN A 274 14.38 2.98 15.26
N ALA A 275 15.28 2.21 15.87
CA ALA A 275 16.71 2.46 15.88
C ALA A 275 17.49 1.17 15.68
N VAL A 276 18.62 1.25 14.97
CA VAL A 276 19.59 0.15 14.91
C VAL A 276 20.71 0.42 15.89
N ILE A 277 20.76 -0.37 16.95
CA ILE A 277 21.83 -0.33 17.94
C ILE A 277 23.00 -1.14 17.39
N GLU A 278 24.09 -0.47 17.10
CA GLU A 278 25.32 -1.04 16.55
C GLU A 278 26.23 -1.60 17.65
N SER A 279 26.37 -0.86 18.75
CA SER A 279 27.26 -1.22 19.84
C SER A 279 26.70 -0.80 21.21
N VAL A 280 27.13 -1.49 22.26
CA VAL A 280 26.83 -1.15 23.67
C VAL A 280 28.10 -1.42 24.48
N GLY A 281 28.58 -0.48 25.28
CA GLY A 281 29.88 -0.63 25.97
C GLY A 281 31.07 -0.57 25.03
N GLY A 282 30.94 0.08 23.87
CA GLY A 282 31.94 0.06 22.80
C GLY A 282 32.07 -1.29 22.06
N VAL A 283 31.32 -2.31 22.47
CA VAL A 283 31.33 -3.64 21.85
C VAL A 283 30.27 -3.72 20.77
N ARG A 284 30.67 -4.06 19.53
CA ARG A 284 29.75 -4.20 18.40
C ARG A 284 28.87 -5.44 18.55
N LEU A 285 27.57 -5.27 18.33
CA LEU A 285 26.57 -6.33 18.47
C LEU A 285 26.55 -7.32 17.30
N ASP A 286 27.17 -6.99 16.17
CA ASP A 286 27.33 -7.90 15.02
C ASP A 286 28.53 -8.85 15.16
N ALA A 287 29.52 -8.48 15.98
CA ALA A 287 30.75 -9.23 16.20
C ALA A 287 30.74 -10.08 17.48
N ASP A 288 29.91 -9.75 18.48
CA ASP A 288 29.84 -10.47 19.76
C ASP A 288 28.40 -10.95 20.08
N ALA A 289 28.15 -12.23 19.85
CA ALA A 289 26.86 -12.86 20.09
C ALA A 289 26.45 -12.85 21.57
N ALA A 290 27.40 -12.96 22.50
CA ALA A 290 27.11 -12.98 23.93
C ALA A 290 26.66 -11.59 24.40
N GLN A 291 27.30 -10.54 23.89
CA GLN A 291 26.86 -9.17 24.14
C GLN A 291 25.49 -8.91 23.50
N THR A 292 25.24 -9.36 22.26
CA THR A 292 23.90 -9.26 21.65
C THR A 292 22.83 -9.90 22.52
N ASP A 293 23.09 -11.09 23.07
CA ASP A 293 22.10 -11.82 23.85
C ASP A 293 21.85 -11.16 25.21
N ARG A 294 22.87 -10.55 25.84
CA ARG A 294 22.69 -9.71 27.04
C ARG A 294 21.81 -8.49 26.75
N VAL A 295 22.08 -7.77 25.66
CA VAL A 295 21.25 -6.61 25.27
C VAL A 295 19.82 -7.03 24.98
N ARG A 296 19.60 -8.16 24.28
CA ARG A 296 18.25 -8.70 24.05
C ARG A 296 17.55 -9.08 25.35
N ALA A 297 18.25 -9.65 26.32
CA ALA A 297 17.69 -9.95 27.63
C ALA A 297 17.29 -8.68 28.39
N LEU A 298 18.14 -7.65 28.36
CA LEU A 298 17.84 -6.33 28.95
C LEU A 298 16.59 -5.69 28.32
N LEU A 299 16.47 -5.74 26.99
CA LEU A 299 15.32 -5.19 26.26
C LEU A 299 14.03 -5.94 26.58
N ARG A 300 14.08 -7.27 26.73
CA ARG A 300 12.90 -8.07 27.13
C ARG A 300 12.51 -7.87 28.60
N ALA A 301 13.45 -7.46 29.44
CA ALA A 301 13.20 -7.19 30.86
C ALA A 301 12.48 -5.85 31.11
N GLN A 302 12.37 -4.99 30.08
CA GLN A 302 11.62 -3.73 30.17
C GLN A 302 10.15 -3.99 30.45
N ARG A 303 9.53 -3.12 31.24
CA ARG A 303 8.10 -3.15 31.55
C ARG A 303 7.34 -2.16 30.68
N PRO A 304 6.04 -2.39 30.41
CA PRO A 304 5.20 -1.39 29.75
C PRO A 304 5.28 -0.04 30.50
N PRO A 305 5.33 1.10 29.77
CA PRO A 305 5.21 1.25 28.32
C PRO A 305 6.55 1.13 27.54
N TYR A 306 7.65 0.76 28.20
CA TYR A 306 9.00 0.76 27.61
C TYR A 306 9.42 -0.56 26.98
N THR A 307 8.61 -1.61 27.05
CA THR A 307 8.86 -2.88 26.36
C THR A 307 8.82 -2.68 24.84
N PRO A 308 9.92 -2.90 24.09
CA PRO A 308 9.91 -2.76 22.64
C PRO A 308 9.06 -3.85 21.98
N ASP A 309 8.33 -3.48 20.94
CA ASP A 309 7.51 -4.41 20.14
C ASP A 309 8.36 -5.22 19.16
N VAL A 310 9.48 -4.64 18.71
CA VAL A 310 10.41 -5.27 17.76
C VAL A 310 11.81 -5.30 18.34
N VAL A 311 12.40 -6.49 18.42
CA VAL A 311 13.82 -6.70 18.74
C VAL A 311 14.39 -7.77 17.82
N ARG A 312 15.11 -7.39 16.75
CA ARG A 312 15.58 -8.32 15.71
C ARG A 312 17.01 -7.98 15.26
N ARG A 313 17.83 -9.00 14.98
CA ARG A 313 19.15 -8.79 14.35
C ARG A 313 18.98 -8.34 12.91
N VAL A 314 19.76 -7.33 12.51
CA VAL A 314 19.81 -6.78 11.15
C VAL A 314 21.28 -6.54 10.78
N PRO A 315 21.62 -6.33 9.50
CA PRO A 315 22.95 -5.84 9.14
C PRO A 315 23.29 -4.58 9.95
N GLY A 316 24.46 -4.56 10.60
CA GLY A 316 24.91 -3.44 11.43
C GLY A 316 24.44 -3.46 12.89
N GLY A 317 23.67 -4.47 13.35
CA GLY A 317 23.40 -4.64 14.78
C GLY A 317 22.01 -5.15 15.13
N LEU A 318 21.37 -4.52 16.11
CA LEU A 318 20.06 -4.90 16.65
C LEU A 318 19.04 -3.80 16.38
N LEU A 319 18.04 -4.10 15.54
CA LEU A 319 16.87 -3.25 15.33
C LEU A 319 15.97 -3.34 16.55
N VAL A 320 15.71 -2.19 17.16
CA VAL A 320 14.74 -2.01 18.24
C VAL A 320 13.66 -1.06 17.75
N GLY A 321 12.40 -1.39 17.99
CA GLY A 321 11.29 -0.54 17.56
C GLY A 321 10.04 -0.69 18.40
N TYR A 322 9.18 0.33 18.31
CA TYR A 322 7.88 0.37 18.96
C TYR A 322 6.76 0.45 17.92
N GLY A 323 5.62 -0.17 18.21
CA GLY A 323 4.37 -0.04 17.49
C GLY A 323 3.76 1.34 17.64
N TYR A 324 2.82 1.67 16.76
CA TYR A 324 2.22 2.99 16.68
C TYR A 324 1.29 3.20 17.88
N VAL A 325 1.40 4.37 18.51
CA VAL A 325 0.41 4.84 19.48
C VAL A 325 -0.02 6.28 19.13
N PRO A 326 -1.29 6.67 19.34
CA PRO A 326 -1.78 8.01 19.01
C PRO A 326 -1.16 9.14 19.84
N ASP A 327 -0.75 8.83 21.07
CA ASP A 327 -0.20 9.77 22.05
C ASP A 327 1.03 9.14 22.73
N PRO A 328 2.20 9.15 22.06
CA PRO A 328 3.41 8.58 22.63
C PRO A 328 4.00 9.46 23.73
N ASP A 329 3.71 10.77 23.74
CA ASP A 329 4.25 11.74 24.69
C ASP A 329 3.65 11.61 26.10
N ALA A 330 2.47 11.00 26.25
CA ALA A 330 1.87 10.67 27.55
C ALA A 330 2.79 9.87 28.51
N VAL A 331 3.85 9.23 28.00
CA VAL A 331 4.83 8.54 28.87
C VAL A 331 5.72 9.53 29.63
N LEU A 332 5.94 10.74 29.12
CA LEU A 332 6.78 11.77 29.72
C LEU A 332 6.06 12.52 30.84
N THR A 333 4.74 12.59 30.81
CA THR A 333 3.93 13.28 31.82
C THR A 333 3.51 12.38 32.97
N ARG A 334 3.26 11.08 32.74
CA ARG A 334 2.91 10.13 33.82
C ARG A 334 4.08 9.76 34.74
N ALA A 335 5.32 9.87 34.28
CA ALA A 335 6.50 9.52 35.07
C ALA A 335 6.76 10.45 36.27
N GLY A 336 6.06 11.59 36.39
CA GLY A 336 6.24 12.56 37.47
C GLY A 336 5.31 12.41 38.69
N VAL A 337 4.49 11.34 38.76
CA VAL A 337 3.52 11.12 39.86
C VAL A 337 3.86 9.88 40.72
N GLY A 338 5.13 9.46 40.72
CA GLY A 338 5.64 8.33 41.50
C GLY A 338 6.48 8.76 42.69
#